data_AF-A0A1I6CRH5-F1
#
_entry.id   AF-A0A1I6CRH5-F1
#
_cell.length_a   1.000
_cell.length_b   1.000
_cell.length_c   1.000
_cell.angle_alpha   90.00
_cell.angle_beta   90.00
_cell.angle_gamma   90.00
#
_symmetry.space_group_name_H-M   'P 1'
#
loop_
_entity.id
_entity.type
_entity.pdbx_description
1 polymer ?
#
loop_
_entity_poly.entity_id
_entity_poly.type
_entity_poly.pdbx_seq_one_letter_code
_entity_poly.pdbx_strand_id
1 'polypeptide(L)'
;MTIAIATHSLRVTTRVTEVTSRWLSRHSVGLLRLSLGLVFLGFGALKFFPGISPAEHIAGTTVEMLTFGLVPGRGAVVLVALMETFIGLSLITGRLRRTGLAVLGVALTGILSPLVLMPGQLFEHDTFTPNLTGQYVLKDIVLVAAALVVAGKALTPRSAG
;
A
#
# COMPACT_ATOMS: atom_id res chain seq x y z
N MET A 1 5.88 -27.87 -45.85
CA MET A 1 6.29 -26.46 -45.59
C MET A 1 5.47 -25.80 -44.47
N THR A 2 4.17 -26.05 -44.37
CA THR A 2 3.26 -25.46 -43.35
C THR A 2 3.57 -25.84 -41.89
N ILE A 3 3.99 -27.09 -41.62
CA ILE A 3 4.27 -27.58 -40.24
C ILE A 3 5.53 -26.92 -39.64
N ALA A 4 6.53 -26.58 -40.46
CA ALA A 4 7.78 -25.94 -40.01
C ALA A 4 7.57 -24.46 -39.63
N ILE A 5 6.66 -23.76 -40.32
CA ILE A 5 6.31 -22.37 -40.00
C ILE A 5 5.51 -22.31 -38.69
N ALA A 6 4.58 -23.25 -38.47
CA ALA A 6 3.80 -23.35 -37.24
C ALA A 6 4.66 -23.70 -36.00
N THR A 7 5.68 -24.56 -36.15
CA THR A 7 6.60 -24.89 -35.05
C THR A 7 7.60 -23.77 -34.76
N HIS A 8 8.01 -22.99 -35.77
CA HIS A 8 8.86 -21.83 -35.56
C HIS A 8 8.11 -20.68 -34.86
N SER A 9 6.85 -20.41 -35.22
CA SER A 9 6.03 -19.40 -34.54
C SER A 9 5.72 -19.80 -33.10
N LEU A 10 5.40 -21.07 -32.83
CA LEU A 10 5.18 -21.57 -31.47
C LEU A 10 6.45 -21.50 -30.60
N ARG A 11 7.65 -21.76 -31.16
CA ARG A 11 8.94 -21.65 -30.45
C ARG A 11 9.37 -20.22 -30.13
N VAL A 12 9.10 -19.27 -31.03
CA VAL A 12 9.39 -17.84 -30.80
C VAL A 12 8.43 -17.28 -29.75
N THR A 13 7.14 -17.59 -29.85
CA THR A 13 6.14 -17.21 -28.84
C THR A 13 6.51 -17.76 -27.46
N THR A 14 6.87 -19.05 -27.35
CA THR A 14 7.30 -19.63 -26.05
C THR A 14 8.57 -18.96 -25.50
N ARG A 15 9.59 -18.70 -26.33
CA ARG A 15 10.81 -18.01 -25.85
C ARG A 15 10.56 -16.57 -25.41
N VAL A 16 9.77 -15.79 -26.15
CA VAL A 16 9.42 -14.42 -25.77
C VAL A 16 8.58 -14.41 -24.48
N THR A 17 7.65 -15.36 -24.35
CA THR A 17 6.84 -15.52 -23.13
C THR A 17 7.71 -15.91 -21.92
N GLU A 18 8.69 -16.79 -22.11
CA GLU A 18 9.63 -17.18 -21.05
C GLU A 18 10.55 -16.05 -20.60
N VAL A 19 11.14 -15.30 -21.53
CA VAL A 19 12.02 -14.17 -21.20
C VAL A 19 11.23 -13.08 -20.48
N THR A 20 10.03 -12.76 -20.98
CA THR A 20 9.16 -11.75 -20.38
C THR A 20 8.69 -12.18 -18.98
N SER A 21 8.28 -13.45 -18.82
CA SER A 21 7.89 -14.02 -17.52
C SER A 21 9.04 -14.01 -16.50
N ARG A 22 10.25 -14.35 -16.93
CA ARG A 22 11.46 -14.29 -16.08
C ARG A 22 11.78 -12.86 -15.66
N TRP A 23 11.62 -11.88 -16.55
CA TRP A 23 11.87 -10.48 -16.22
C TRP A 23 10.80 -9.93 -15.26
N LEU A 24 9.52 -10.18 -15.56
CA LEU A 24 8.39 -9.76 -14.73
C LEU A 24 8.46 -10.35 -13.33
N SER A 25 8.70 -11.66 -13.20
CA SER A 25 8.82 -12.32 -11.89
C SER A 25 10.00 -11.81 -11.06
N ARG A 26 11.08 -11.37 -11.70
CA ARG A 26 12.26 -10.82 -11.01
C ARG A 26 12.03 -9.39 -10.50
N HIS A 27 11.31 -8.55 -11.24
CA HIS A 27 11.18 -7.12 -10.92
C HIS A 27 9.85 -6.71 -10.28
N SER A 28 8.78 -7.49 -10.45
CA SER A 28 7.42 -7.13 -10.00
C SER A 28 7.36 -6.79 -8.52
N VAL A 29 7.89 -7.66 -7.65
CA VAL A 29 7.85 -7.44 -6.20
C VAL A 29 8.75 -6.28 -5.78
N GLY A 30 9.89 -6.10 -6.46
CA GLY A 30 10.81 -4.99 -6.20
C GLY A 30 10.18 -3.64 -6.53
N LEU A 31 9.53 -3.55 -7.69
CA LEU A 31 8.75 -2.39 -8.12
C LEU A 31 7.57 -2.14 -7.19
N LEU A 32 6.81 -3.17 -6.82
CA LEU A 32 5.67 -3.05 -5.91
C LEU A 32 6.09 -2.50 -4.54
N ARG A 33 7.22 -2.97 -4.00
CA ARG A 33 7.80 -2.44 -2.77
C ARG A 33 8.16 -0.96 -2.90
N LEU A 34 8.82 -0.57 -3.99
CA LEU A 34 9.21 0.82 -4.23
C LEU A 34 7.98 1.71 -4.39
N SER A 35 6.97 1.28 -5.15
CA SER A 35 5.71 2.00 -5.31
C SER A 35 4.98 2.19 -3.98
N LEU A 36 4.86 1.14 -3.16
CA LEU A 36 4.33 1.25 -1.80
C LEU A 36 5.12 2.26 -0.98
N GLY A 37 6.45 2.16 -0.98
CA GLY A 37 7.30 3.07 -0.24
C GLY A 37 7.14 4.53 -0.66
N LEU A 38 7.07 4.80 -1.96
CA LEU A 38 6.88 6.14 -2.51
C LEU A 38 5.50 6.72 -2.16
N VAL A 39 4.44 5.91 -2.25
CA VAL A 39 3.08 6.32 -1.89
C VAL A 39 3.00 6.71 -0.40
N PHE A 40 3.49 5.84 0.48
CA PHE A 40 3.51 6.12 1.92
C PHE A 40 4.40 7.32 2.27
N LEU A 41 5.57 7.43 1.65
CA LEU A 41 6.46 8.57 1.88
C LEU A 41 5.80 9.89 1.42
N GLY A 42 5.19 9.90 0.24
CA GLY A 42 4.51 11.07 -0.29
C GLY A 42 3.32 11.49 0.59
N PHE A 43 2.45 10.55 0.95
CA PHE A 43 1.30 10.84 1.81
C PHE A 43 1.70 11.26 3.23
N GLY A 44 2.77 10.67 3.78
CA GLY A 44 3.31 11.05 5.08
C GLY A 44 3.91 12.45 5.07
N ALA A 45 4.71 12.75 4.04
CA ALA A 45 5.35 14.06 3.88
C ALA A 45 4.32 15.20 3.82
N LEU A 46 3.22 15.01 3.08
CA LEU A 46 2.17 16.02 2.95
C LEU A 46 1.48 16.33 4.28
N LYS A 47 1.34 15.35 5.17
CA LYS A 47 0.65 15.52 6.47
C LYS A 47 1.42 16.41 7.45
N PHE A 48 2.72 16.65 7.25
CA PHE A 48 3.47 17.62 8.05
C PHE A 48 3.05 19.08 7.80
N PHE A 49 2.36 19.35 6.68
CA PHE A 49 1.90 20.68 6.32
C PHE A 49 0.38 20.78 6.48
N PRO A 50 -0.15 21.67 7.34
CA PRO A 50 -1.58 21.81 7.57
C PRO A 50 -2.35 22.18 6.30
N GLY A 51 -3.50 21.55 6.06
CA GLY A 51 -4.43 21.90 4.99
C GLY A 51 -4.04 21.41 3.59
N ILE A 52 -2.92 20.70 3.44
CA ILE A 52 -2.46 20.19 2.14
C ILE A 52 -2.95 18.75 1.90
N SER A 53 -3.05 17.92 2.94
CA SER A 53 -3.44 16.52 2.78
C SER A 53 -4.97 16.37 2.73
N PRO A 54 -5.55 15.80 1.66
CA PRO A 54 -7.00 15.57 1.58
C PRO A 54 -7.52 14.63 2.68
N ALA A 55 -6.65 13.79 3.22
CA ALA A 55 -6.97 12.80 4.25
C ALA A 55 -6.63 13.28 5.67
N GLU A 56 -6.25 14.53 5.88
CA GLU A 56 -5.85 15.05 7.19
C GLU A 56 -6.97 14.88 8.23
N HIS A 57 -8.19 15.33 7.89
CA HIS A 57 -9.33 15.29 8.80
C HIS A 57 -9.72 13.86 9.17
N ILE A 58 -9.82 12.96 8.17
CA ILE A 58 -10.22 11.58 8.42
C ILE A 58 -9.14 10.85 9.22
N ALA A 59 -7.85 11.04 8.90
CA ALA A 59 -6.75 10.40 9.63
C ALA A 59 -6.68 10.87 11.10
N GLY A 60 -6.82 12.17 11.34
CA GLY A 60 -6.83 12.74 12.68
C GLY A 60 -7.96 12.15 13.55
N THR A 61 -9.19 12.22 13.03
CA THR A 61 -10.37 11.72 13.74
C THR A 61 -10.30 10.22 14.00
N THR A 62 -9.76 9.46 13.05
CA THR A 62 -9.57 8.00 13.19
C THR A 62 -8.63 7.66 14.33
N VAL A 63 -7.46 8.32 14.40
CA VAL A 63 -6.51 8.08 15.49
C VAL A 63 -7.10 8.51 16.83
N GLU A 64 -7.80 9.64 16.88
CA GLU A 64 -8.46 10.08 18.10
C GLU A 64 -9.47 9.03 18.60
N MET A 65 -10.31 8.47 17.72
CA MET A 65 -11.23 7.39 18.07
C MET A 65 -10.50 6.11 18.52
N LEU A 66 -9.49 5.67 17.76
CA LEU A 66 -8.73 4.45 18.06
C LEU A 66 -7.90 4.57 19.35
N THR A 67 -7.53 5.78 19.74
CA THR A 67 -6.78 6.07 20.97
C THR A 67 -7.69 6.49 22.13
N PHE A 68 -9.01 6.40 21.97
CA PHE A 68 -10.00 6.84 22.98
C PHE A 68 -9.79 8.29 23.44
N GLY A 69 -9.39 9.16 22.52
CA GLY A 69 -9.16 10.58 22.77
C GLY A 69 -7.78 10.92 23.37
N LEU A 70 -6.90 9.94 23.60
CA LEU A 70 -5.58 10.19 24.18
C LEU A 70 -4.66 11.02 23.27
N VAL A 71 -4.83 10.91 21.95
CA VAL A 71 -4.04 11.66 20.96
C VAL A 71 -4.99 12.42 20.02
N PRO A 72 -5.40 13.65 20.36
CA PRO A 72 -6.35 14.41 19.56
C PRO A 72 -5.68 15.34 18.54
N GLY A 73 -6.48 15.77 17.55
CA GLY A 73 -6.16 16.88 16.66
C GLY A 73 -4.83 16.75 15.90
N ARG A 74 -3.98 17.78 15.98
CA ARG A 74 -2.73 17.82 15.20
C ARG A 74 -1.73 16.74 15.62
N GLY A 75 -1.74 16.34 16.89
CA GLY A 75 -0.87 15.26 17.39
C GLY A 75 -1.14 13.94 16.67
N ALA A 76 -2.41 13.61 16.44
CA ALA A 76 -2.82 12.43 15.69
C ALA A 76 -2.31 12.45 14.24
N VAL A 77 -2.48 13.59 13.56
CA VAL A 77 -2.03 13.75 12.17
C VAL A 77 -0.51 13.63 12.06
N VAL A 78 0.24 14.23 12.99
CA VAL A 78 1.71 14.14 13.02
C VAL A 78 2.17 12.71 13.32
N LEU A 79 1.49 12.00 14.22
CA LEU A 79 1.77 10.59 14.49
C LEU A 79 1.64 9.74 13.21
N VAL A 80 0.55 9.94 12.45
CA VAL A 80 0.34 9.27 11.16
C VAL A 80 1.42 9.67 10.16
N ALA A 81 1.76 10.96 10.07
CA ALA A 81 2.81 11.46 9.18
C ALA A 81 4.16 10.79 9.44
N LEU A 82 4.53 10.64 10.73
CA LEU A 82 5.76 9.97 11.15
C LEU A 82 5.74 8.48 10.79
N MET A 83 4.63 7.78 11.07
CA MET A 83 4.47 6.37 10.73
C MET A 83 4.59 6.15 9.22
N GLU A 84 3.85 6.90 8.41
CA GLU A 84 3.85 6.79 6.95
C GLU A 84 5.22 7.12 6.34
N THR A 85 5.89 8.17 6.83
CA THR A 85 7.24 8.55 6.41
C THR A 85 8.25 7.44 6.75
N PHE A 86 8.17 6.87 7.95
CA PHE A 86 9.02 5.75 8.36
C PHE A 86 8.80 4.50 7.48
N ILE A 87 7.54 4.15 7.23
CA ILE A 87 7.18 3.06 6.30
C ILE A 87 7.81 3.33 4.94
N GLY A 88 7.59 4.52 4.39
CA GLY A 88 8.09 4.89 3.08
C GLY A 88 9.61 4.77 2.95
N LEU A 89 10.35 5.35 3.89
CA LEU A 89 11.81 5.28 3.92
C LEU A 89 12.32 3.84 4.10
N SER A 90 11.71 3.05 4.97
CA SER A 90 12.11 1.66 5.21
C SER A 90 11.91 0.79 3.96
N LEU A 91 10.79 0.98 3.25
CA LEU A 91 10.48 0.23 2.03
C LEU A 91 11.33 0.68 0.85
N ILE A 92 11.61 1.97 0.69
CA ILE A 92 12.47 2.47 -0.39
C ILE A 92 13.91 2.00 -0.18
N THR A 93 14.50 2.34 0.96
CA THR A 93 15.91 2.06 1.27
C THR A 93 16.20 0.58 1.48
N GLY A 94 15.18 -0.20 1.84
CA GLY A 94 15.35 -1.60 2.20
C GLY A 94 16.01 -1.82 3.58
N ARG A 95 16.20 -0.75 4.36
CA ARG A 95 16.63 -0.82 5.76
C ARG A 95 15.43 -1.02 6.67
N LEU A 96 15.60 -1.77 7.76
CA LEU A 96 14.53 -2.08 8.72
C LEU A 96 13.25 -2.66 8.09
N ARG A 97 13.37 -3.38 6.96
CA ARG A 97 12.21 -3.87 6.18
C ARG A 97 11.18 -4.63 7.00
N ARG A 98 11.62 -5.52 7.90
CA ARG A 98 10.71 -6.30 8.75
C ARG A 98 9.88 -5.40 9.66
N THR A 99 10.54 -4.45 10.32
CA THR A 99 9.89 -3.45 11.17
C THR A 99 8.98 -2.54 10.35
N GLY A 100 9.44 -2.05 9.20
CA GLY A 100 8.65 -1.23 8.29
C GLY A 100 7.38 -1.92 7.81
N LEU A 101 7.45 -3.22 7.50
CA LEU A 101 6.30 -4.03 7.11
C LEU A 101 5.34 -4.29 8.27
N ALA A 102 5.85 -4.49 9.49
CA ALA A 102 5.00 -4.62 10.68
C ALA A 102 4.24 -3.32 10.96
N VAL A 103 4.94 -2.17 10.89
CA VAL A 103 4.34 -0.84 11.04
C VAL A 103 3.34 -0.57 9.91
N LEU A 104 3.64 -0.95 8.66
CA LEU A 104 2.71 -0.87 7.55
C LEU A 104 1.41 -1.66 7.82
N GLY A 105 1.52 -2.86 8.40
CA GLY A 105 0.35 -3.65 8.79
C GLY A 105 -0.57 -2.88 9.75
N VAL A 106 0.01 -2.30 10.81
CA VAL A 106 -0.73 -1.46 11.77
C VAL A 106 -1.36 -0.24 11.09
N ALA A 107 -0.58 0.46 10.25
CA ALA A 107 -1.06 1.64 9.53
C ALA A 107 -2.22 1.31 8.60
N LEU A 108 -2.17 0.20 7.86
CA LEU A 108 -3.26 -0.22 6.97
C LEU A 108 -4.55 -0.57 7.73
N THR A 109 -4.43 -1.17 8.93
CA THR A 109 -5.59 -1.36 9.81
C THR A 109 -6.19 -0.03 10.22
N GLY A 110 -5.35 0.94 10.60
CA GLY A 110 -5.79 2.30 10.91
C GLY A 110 -6.49 2.97 9.73
N ILE A 111 -5.88 2.95 8.54
CA ILE A 111 -6.39 3.58 7.32
C ILE A 111 -7.75 3.02 6.89
N LEU A 112 -7.99 1.72 7.06
CA LEU A 112 -9.26 1.08 6.68
C LEU A 112 -10.33 1.13 7.77
N SER A 113 -9.96 1.38 9.03
CA SER A 113 -10.92 1.44 10.15
C SER A 113 -12.08 2.44 9.98
N PRO A 114 -11.95 3.59 9.27
CA PRO A 114 -13.07 4.51 9.04
C PRO A 114 -14.24 3.91 8.28
N LEU A 115 -14.02 2.84 7.49
CA LEU A 115 -15.09 2.10 6.83
C LEU A 115 -16.12 1.54 7.81
N VAL A 116 -15.66 1.23 9.03
CA VAL A 116 -16.52 0.69 10.11
C VAL A 116 -16.83 1.78 11.14
N LEU A 117 -15.84 2.59 11.53
CA LEU A 117 -15.99 3.58 12.59
C LEU A 117 -16.80 4.80 12.15
N MET A 118 -16.70 5.19 10.88
CA MET A 118 -17.22 6.47 10.37
C MET A 118 -17.85 6.34 8.97
N PRO A 119 -18.71 5.33 8.69
CA PRO A 119 -19.27 5.13 7.36
C PRO A 119 -20.05 6.34 6.86
N GLY A 120 -20.69 7.10 7.75
CA GLY A 120 -21.42 8.33 7.39
C GLY A 120 -20.55 9.47 6.84
N GLN A 121 -19.23 9.43 7.02
CA GLN A 121 -18.31 10.38 6.37
C GLN A 121 -17.81 9.90 5.01
N LEU A 122 -17.96 8.62 4.70
CA LEU A 122 -17.40 7.98 3.51
C LEU A 122 -18.44 7.67 2.44
N PHE A 123 -19.69 7.43 2.84
CA PHE A 123 -20.77 7.04 1.95
C PHE A 123 -21.90 8.06 1.99
N GLU A 124 -22.55 8.26 0.84
CA GLU A 124 -23.80 9.01 0.76
C GLU A 124 -24.93 8.23 1.47
N HIS A 125 -25.75 8.93 2.26
CA HIS A 125 -26.69 8.34 3.22
C HIS A 125 -27.64 7.28 2.65
N ASP A 126 -28.03 7.42 1.38
CA ASP A 126 -29.13 6.63 0.81
C ASP A 126 -28.69 5.54 -0.19
N THR A 127 -27.44 5.55 -0.66
CA THR A 127 -27.05 4.77 -1.85
C THR A 127 -25.85 3.83 -1.65
N PHE A 128 -25.23 3.79 -0.45
CA PHE A 128 -23.91 3.12 -0.25
C PHE A 128 -22.85 3.57 -1.29
N THR A 129 -23.05 4.73 -1.92
CA THR A 129 -22.14 5.29 -2.91
C THR A 129 -21.00 5.99 -2.18
N PRO A 130 -19.74 5.58 -2.36
CA PRO A 130 -18.62 6.23 -1.70
C PRO A 130 -18.37 7.61 -2.32
N ASN A 131 -18.28 8.64 -1.48
CA ASN A 131 -17.82 9.96 -1.88
C ASN A 131 -16.30 9.94 -2.16
N LEU A 132 -15.68 11.08 -2.53
CA LEU A 132 -14.25 11.13 -2.86
C LEU A 132 -13.34 10.62 -1.72
N THR A 133 -13.67 10.91 -0.47
CA THR A 133 -12.93 10.42 0.70
C THR A 133 -13.14 8.91 0.87
N GLY A 134 -14.37 8.42 0.70
CA GLY A 134 -14.69 7.00 0.72
C GLY A 134 -13.93 6.22 -0.35
N GLN A 135 -13.87 6.74 -1.59
CA GLN A 135 -13.09 6.16 -2.68
C GLN A 135 -11.60 6.14 -2.37
N TYR A 136 -11.08 7.22 -1.76
CA TYR A 136 -9.69 7.32 -1.36
C TYR A 136 -9.30 6.25 -0.32
N VAL A 137 -10.17 5.98 0.66
CA VAL A 137 -9.95 4.92 1.66
C VAL A 137 -10.14 3.53 1.04
N LEU A 138 -11.18 3.33 0.24
CA LEU A 138 -11.52 2.01 -0.31
C LEU A 138 -10.44 1.48 -1.25
N LYS A 139 -9.79 2.34 -2.04
CA LYS A 139 -8.65 1.91 -2.89
C LYS A 139 -7.49 1.34 -2.09
N ASP A 140 -7.36 1.63 -0.80
CA ASP A 140 -6.24 1.16 0.02
C ASP A 140 -6.30 -0.34 0.32
N ILE A 141 -7.41 -1.01 -0.01
CA ILE A 141 -7.47 -2.49 -0.09
C ILE A 141 -6.43 -3.02 -1.10
N VAL A 142 -6.16 -2.29 -2.18
CA VAL A 142 -5.09 -2.63 -3.13
C VAL A 142 -3.71 -2.53 -2.47
N LEU A 143 -3.51 -1.54 -1.58
CA LEU A 143 -2.27 -1.40 -0.82
C LEU A 143 -2.10 -2.53 0.19
N VAL A 144 -3.19 -3.03 0.79
CA VAL A 144 -3.17 -4.24 1.63
C VAL A 144 -2.68 -5.45 0.82
N ALA A 145 -3.29 -5.70 -0.33
CA ALA A 145 -2.88 -6.81 -1.19
C ALA A 145 -1.40 -6.69 -1.60
N ALA A 146 -0.97 -5.48 -1.97
CA ALA A 146 0.43 -5.21 -2.31
C ALA A 146 1.38 -5.45 -1.12
N ALA A 147 0.99 -5.02 0.09
CA ALA A 147 1.76 -5.20 1.31
C ALA A 147 1.93 -6.69 1.62
N LEU A 148 0.89 -7.50 1.46
CA LEU A 148 0.94 -8.96 1.64
C LEU A 148 1.93 -9.61 0.67
N VAL A 149 1.92 -9.23 -0.62
CA VAL A 149 2.87 -9.76 -1.62
C VAL A 149 4.31 -9.41 -1.26
N VAL A 150 4.56 -8.16 -0.88
CA VAL A 150 5.90 -7.69 -0.48
C VAL A 150 6.35 -8.38 0.81
N ALA A 151 5.46 -8.50 1.80
CA ALA A 151 5.74 -9.14 3.08
C ALA A 151 6.03 -10.63 2.91
N GLY A 152 5.22 -11.35 2.13
CA GLY A 152 5.44 -12.76 1.84
C GLY A 152 6.84 -13.02 1.27
N LYS A 153 7.26 -12.21 0.28
CA LYS A 153 8.61 -12.32 -0.29
C LYS A 153 9.72 -11.97 0.70
N ALA A 154 9.50 -10.99 1.58
CA ALA A 154 10.51 -10.51 2.53
C ALA A 154 10.65 -11.39 3.78
N LEU A 155 9.58 -12.10 4.17
CA LEU A 155 9.49 -12.87 5.41
C LEU A 155 9.66 -14.38 5.20
N THR A 156 9.60 -14.88 3.96
CA THR A 156 9.92 -16.28 3.66
C THR A 156 11.33 -16.62 4.20
N PRO A 157 11.47 -17.60 5.10
CA PRO A 157 12.77 -18.06 5.56
C PRO A 157 13.61 -18.49 4.37
N ARG A 158 14.88 -18.09 4.33
CA ARG A 158 15.84 -18.75 3.44
C ARG A 158 15.98 -20.16 4.00
N SER A 159 15.33 -21.15 3.40
CA SER A 159 15.67 -22.55 3.64
C SER A 159 17.18 -22.67 3.46
N ALA A 160 17.85 -23.14 4.51
CA ALA A 160 19.28 -23.41 4.51
C ALA A 160 19.59 -24.33 3.33
N GLY A 161 20.66 -24.00 2.60
CA GLY A 161 21.22 -24.86 1.56
C GLY A 161 21.83 -26.12 2.13
#